data_AF-A0A7L1VFZ5-F1
#
_entry.id   AF-A0A7L1VFZ5-F1
#
_cell.length_a   1.000
_cell.length_b   1.000
_cell.length_c   1.000
_cell.angle_alpha   90.00
_cell.angle_beta   90.00
_cell.angle_gamma   90.00
#
_symmetry.space_group_name_H-M   'P 1'
#
loop_
_entity.id
_entity.type
_entity.pdbx_description
1 polymer ?
#
loop_
_entity_poly.entity_id
_entity_poly.type
_entity_poly.pdbx_seq_one_letter_code
_entity_poly.pdbx_strand_id
1 'polypeptide(L)'
;DVQYTDIDYMERNLDFTLSPRFAGLPALVNKIKSEGMRFIIILDPAISGNETNYPAFTRGVQNNVFMQWPNSSEILYSKVWSFLPNVQINESLPHEDLVERYVSHCAFPDFFRNSTVEWWKREILEVHDNPDPSKSIKFDGLWTDMNEPAAFMNGAIGGCKNDLLNYPPYMPNLGYRSVGLIHKTPCMEGQQYLADGTPVRHFDVHSLYGWSQTRASLAALHGATKERGIVITRSTYPSSGRWAGHWLGDNTAAWDQMHKSIIGTGQEKGWQPWHHQIVQWVGLGGALKPILPRQGCLPQRQDPAAWDATFHEISRNVLNIRYKLLPYLYTLLFDAHAQGSTVIRPVLHEFVEDRNTWDIDEQFLWGPALLISPVLKPNDRSVNAYFPKARWYDYHTETDTGFRGQFQNLSAPLEHINLHIRGGYILPWQRPANTTAYSRKNPMGLTVALDDELSAEGHLYWDDGVRIGT
;
A
#
# COMPACT_ATOMS: atom_id res chain seq x y z
N ASP A 1 -11.55 8.64 6.64
CA ASP A 1 -10.61 8.21 7.72
C ASP A 1 -9.18 8.69 7.55
N VAL A 2 -8.41 8.21 6.57
CA VAL A 2 -6.96 8.39 6.54
C VAL A 2 -6.55 9.51 5.59
N GLN A 3 -5.64 10.39 6.04
CA GLN A 3 -4.85 11.28 5.20
C GLN A 3 -3.36 10.85 5.26
N TYR A 4 -2.58 11.17 4.24
CA TYR A 4 -1.14 10.90 4.21
C TYR A 4 -0.36 12.11 3.66
N THR A 5 0.96 12.01 3.68
CA THR A 5 1.89 12.83 2.91
C THR A 5 2.92 11.92 2.22
N ASP A 6 3.33 12.30 1.03
CA ASP A 6 4.52 11.76 0.35
C ASP A 6 5.79 12.50 0.85
N ILE A 7 6.98 12.15 0.35
CA ILE A 7 8.31 12.60 0.80
C ILE A 7 8.48 14.13 0.87
N ASP A 8 7.59 14.92 0.25
CA ASP A 8 7.55 16.39 0.32
C ASP A 8 7.62 16.98 1.74
N TYR A 9 7.12 16.23 2.75
CA TYR A 9 7.18 16.66 4.16
C TYR A 9 8.59 16.67 4.73
N MET A 10 9.50 15.89 4.16
CA MET A 10 10.88 15.77 4.58
C MET A 10 11.71 16.95 4.08
N GLU A 11 12.72 17.37 4.84
CA GLU A 11 13.70 18.32 4.36
C GLU A 11 14.60 17.64 3.32
N ARG A 12 14.55 18.08 2.06
CA ARG A 12 15.35 17.53 0.93
C ARG A 12 15.22 16.00 0.76
N ASN A 13 14.07 15.42 1.10
CA ASN A 13 13.82 13.98 1.08
C ASN A 13 14.78 13.19 1.99
N LEU A 14 15.06 13.73 3.18
CA LEU A 14 15.78 13.06 4.26
C LEU A 14 14.78 12.47 5.25
N ASP A 15 14.77 11.14 5.43
CA ASP A 15 13.94 10.48 6.45
C ASP A 15 14.06 11.12 7.84
N PHE A 16 12.99 11.05 8.61
CA PHE A 16 12.93 11.57 9.99
C PHE A 16 13.13 13.09 10.14
N THR A 17 13.17 13.86 9.05
CA THR A 17 13.23 15.33 9.07
C THR A 17 11.86 15.96 8.77
N LEU A 18 11.71 17.25 9.10
CA LEU A 18 10.52 18.03 8.76
C LEU A 18 10.93 19.29 7.99
N SER A 19 10.50 19.36 6.73
CA SER A 19 10.72 20.48 5.83
C SER A 19 10.18 21.79 6.42
N PRO A 20 10.91 22.92 6.31
CA PRO A 20 10.39 24.24 6.70
C PRO A 20 9.07 24.60 5.99
N ARG A 21 8.84 24.10 4.77
CA ARG A 21 7.56 24.26 4.03
C ARG A 21 6.39 23.55 4.71
N PHE A 22 6.67 22.53 5.53
CA PHE A 22 5.71 21.70 6.24
C PHE A 22 5.74 21.93 7.76
N ALA A 23 6.31 23.04 8.26
CA ALA A 23 6.37 23.33 9.70
C ALA A 23 5.00 23.33 10.41
N GLY A 24 3.90 23.56 9.68
CA GLY A 24 2.52 23.45 10.19
C GLY A 24 1.92 22.03 10.19
N LEU A 25 2.61 21.03 9.64
CA LEU A 25 2.09 19.66 9.51
C LEU A 25 1.75 19.01 10.88
N PRO A 26 2.58 19.10 11.93
CA PRO A 26 2.20 18.63 13.27
C PRO A 26 0.86 19.19 13.78
N ALA A 27 0.61 20.48 13.57
CA ALA A 27 -0.65 21.11 13.95
C ALA A 27 -1.84 20.61 13.13
N LEU A 28 -1.65 20.41 11.82
CA LEU A 28 -2.67 19.81 10.94
C LEU A 28 -3.01 18.38 11.35
N VAL A 29 -2.00 17.54 11.61
CA VAL A 29 -2.17 16.14 12.05
C VAL A 29 -2.95 16.08 13.37
N ASN A 30 -2.56 16.89 14.36
CA ASN A 30 -3.28 16.95 15.64
C ASN A 30 -4.74 17.41 15.47
N LYS A 31 -5.00 18.39 14.58
CA LYS A 31 -6.35 18.85 14.27
C LYS A 31 -7.20 17.73 13.66
N ILE A 32 -6.78 17.13 12.55
CA ILE A 32 -7.60 16.11 11.86
C ILE A 32 -7.84 14.88 12.74
N LYS A 33 -6.87 14.51 13.60
CA LYS A 33 -7.05 13.43 14.58
C LYS A 33 -8.08 13.77 15.66
N SER A 34 -8.14 15.02 16.12
CA SER A 34 -9.22 15.49 17.02
C SER A 34 -10.61 15.43 16.37
N GLU A 35 -10.68 15.54 15.04
CA GLU A 35 -11.87 15.38 14.21
C GLU A 35 -12.13 13.90 13.81
N GLY A 36 -11.40 12.95 14.41
CA GLY A 36 -11.61 11.52 14.21
C GLY A 36 -11.04 10.95 12.90
N MET A 37 -10.08 11.63 12.28
CA MET A 37 -9.26 11.09 11.20
C MET A 37 -7.99 10.39 11.73
N ARG A 38 -7.23 9.77 10.83
CA ARG A 38 -5.94 9.11 11.06
C ARG A 38 -4.91 9.60 10.05
N PHE A 39 -3.62 9.52 10.36
CA PHE A 39 -2.54 10.00 9.50
C PHE A 39 -1.47 8.94 9.23
N ILE A 40 -1.00 8.81 7.98
CA ILE A 40 0.11 7.92 7.60
C ILE A 40 1.24 8.74 7.00
N ILE A 41 2.49 8.44 7.38
CA ILE A 41 3.70 8.99 6.76
C ILE A 41 4.38 7.93 5.89
N ILE A 42 4.99 8.36 4.80
CA ILE A 42 5.99 7.57 4.07
C ILE A 42 7.34 7.61 4.81
N LEU A 43 8.09 6.51 4.74
CA LEU A 43 9.50 6.38 5.08
C LEU A 43 10.20 5.52 4.03
N ASP A 44 11.39 5.93 3.62
CA ASP A 44 12.27 5.16 2.74
C ASP A 44 13.34 4.44 3.57
N PRO A 45 14.02 3.41 3.03
CA PRO A 45 15.12 2.77 3.73
C PRO A 45 16.44 3.55 3.62
N ALA A 46 16.62 4.37 2.59
CA ALA A 46 17.94 4.81 2.13
C ALA A 46 18.39 6.15 2.76
N ILE A 47 19.37 6.10 3.65
CA ILE A 47 19.76 7.24 4.49
C ILE A 47 20.92 8.02 3.87
N SER A 48 20.74 9.32 3.59
CA SER A 48 21.78 10.23 3.10
C SER A 48 23.01 10.29 4.01
N GLY A 49 24.20 10.03 3.45
CA GLY A 49 25.49 10.08 4.13
C GLY A 49 26.33 11.33 3.87
N ASN A 50 25.82 12.30 3.10
CA ASN A 50 26.52 13.57 2.83
C ASN A 50 26.19 14.70 3.83
N GLU A 51 25.33 14.44 4.82
CA GLU A 51 24.85 15.44 5.77
C GLU A 51 25.80 15.63 6.97
N THR A 52 26.06 16.88 7.35
CA THR A 52 26.96 17.19 8.48
C THR A 52 26.31 17.02 9.86
N ASN A 53 24.99 17.23 9.96
CA ASN A 53 24.24 17.13 11.22
C ASN A 53 22.92 16.37 10.97
N TYR A 54 22.99 15.05 10.93
CA TYR A 54 21.84 14.19 10.65
C TYR A 54 21.86 12.97 11.59
N PRO A 55 21.11 13.01 12.71
CA PRO A 55 21.16 11.99 13.75
C PRO A 55 20.92 10.57 13.24
N ALA A 56 19.95 10.37 12.33
CA ALA A 56 19.66 9.05 11.78
C ALA A 56 20.89 8.42 11.11
N PHE A 57 21.61 9.17 10.26
CA PHE A 57 22.85 8.69 9.66
C PHE A 57 23.97 8.50 10.71
N THR A 58 24.26 9.53 11.52
CA THR A 58 25.36 9.47 12.50
C THR A 58 25.19 8.31 13.47
N ARG A 59 23.97 8.11 14.00
CA ARG A 59 23.64 6.98 14.87
C ARG A 59 23.65 5.65 14.12
N GLY A 60 23.26 5.62 12.84
CA GLY A 60 23.34 4.43 12.00
C GLY A 60 24.77 3.92 11.83
N VAL A 61 25.71 4.84 11.58
CA VAL A 61 27.16 4.54 11.54
C VAL A 61 27.63 4.02 12.91
N GLN A 62 27.29 4.71 14.01
CA GLN A 62 27.69 4.31 15.38
C GLN A 62 27.16 2.92 15.78
N ASN A 63 25.95 2.56 15.36
CA ASN A 63 25.34 1.26 15.67
C ASN A 63 25.62 0.18 14.61
N ASN A 64 26.50 0.46 13.64
CA ASN A 64 26.88 -0.42 12.54
C ASN A 64 25.66 -1.06 11.85
N VAL A 65 24.72 -0.22 11.38
CA VAL A 65 23.44 -0.68 10.79
C VAL A 65 23.47 -0.81 9.28
N PHE A 66 24.41 -0.17 8.60
CA PHE A 66 24.42 -0.08 7.14
C PHE A 66 25.12 -1.27 6.45
N MET A 67 24.66 -1.59 5.24
CA MET A 67 25.30 -2.54 4.33
C MET A 67 26.71 -2.06 3.95
N GLN A 68 27.67 -2.98 3.96
CA GLN A 68 29.10 -2.70 3.78
C GLN A 68 29.69 -3.49 2.61
N TRP A 69 30.86 -3.09 2.14
CA TRP A 69 31.65 -3.94 1.23
C TRP A 69 32.18 -5.19 1.97
N PRO A 70 32.28 -6.36 1.31
CA PRO A 70 32.88 -7.56 1.90
C PRO A 70 34.27 -7.30 2.46
N ASN A 71 34.55 -7.87 3.63
CA ASN A 71 35.84 -7.76 4.34
C ASN A 71 36.28 -6.30 4.62
N SER A 72 35.32 -5.37 4.71
CA SER A 72 35.56 -3.95 4.97
C SER A 72 34.51 -3.37 5.93
N SER A 73 34.84 -2.26 6.59
CA SER A 73 33.88 -1.41 7.31
C SER A 73 33.33 -0.27 6.45
N GLU A 74 33.80 -0.15 5.20
CA GLU A 74 33.34 0.83 4.22
C GLU A 74 31.88 0.58 3.83
N ILE A 75 31.04 1.59 4.00
CA ILE A 75 29.61 1.55 3.64
C ILE A 75 29.46 1.49 2.12
N LEU A 76 28.54 0.63 1.67
CA LEU A 76 28.14 0.56 0.27
C LEU A 76 27.07 1.63 0.00
N TYR A 77 27.47 2.68 -0.72
CA TYR A 77 26.58 3.79 -1.08
C TYR A 77 25.97 3.62 -2.46
N SER A 78 24.71 3.99 -2.61
CA SER A 78 24.05 4.20 -3.92
C SER A 78 23.32 5.56 -3.92
N LYS A 79 22.29 5.75 -4.73
CA LYS A 79 21.53 7.03 -4.85
C LYS A 79 20.02 6.80 -4.89
N VAL A 80 19.25 7.58 -4.13
CA VAL A 80 17.76 7.55 -4.10
C VAL A 80 17.21 8.99 -4.02
N TRP A 81 16.21 9.31 -3.19
CA TRP A 81 15.50 10.60 -3.26
C TRP A 81 16.24 11.80 -2.63
N SER A 82 17.14 11.56 -1.67
CA SER A 82 17.75 12.64 -0.88
C SER A 82 18.66 13.55 -1.71
N PHE A 83 18.47 14.86 -1.61
CA PHE A 83 19.31 15.85 -2.30
C PHE A 83 20.46 16.35 -1.43
N LEU A 84 21.60 16.64 -2.07
CA LEU A 84 22.81 17.18 -1.44
C LEU A 84 22.54 18.48 -0.66
N PRO A 85 23.29 18.75 0.42
CA PRO A 85 23.20 20.02 1.12
C PRO A 85 23.80 21.15 0.28
N ASN A 86 23.22 22.35 0.40
CA ASN A 86 23.71 23.59 -0.22
C ASN A 86 23.78 23.60 -1.76
N VAL A 87 23.06 22.71 -2.46
CA VAL A 87 22.90 22.77 -3.92
C VAL A 87 21.60 23.47 -4.33
N GLN A 88 21.62 24.20 -5.44
CA GLN A 88 20.40 24.65 -6.12
C GLN A 88 20.03 23.62 -7.19
N ILE A 89 18.86 23.00 -7.02
CA ILE A 89 18.35 21.96 -7.90
C ILE A 89 17.77 22.61 -9.15
N ASN A 90 18.27 22.24 -10.33
CA ASN A 90 17.64 22.60 -11.60
C ASN A 90 16.70 21.48 -12.05
N GLU A 91 15.44 21.55 -11.62
CA GLU A 91 14.38 20.57 -11.90
C GLU A 91 14.07 20.37 -13.40
N SER A 92 14.58 21.23 -14.29
CA SER A 92 14.45 21.07 -15.75
C SER A 92 15.47 20.11 -16.37
N LEU A 93 16.43 19.59 -15.61
CA LEU A 93 17.40 18.62 -16.13
C LEU A 93 16.78 17.23 -16.37
N PRO A 94 17.36 16.42 -17.27
CA PRO A 94 17.11 14.99 -17.35
C PRO A 94 17.23 14.30 -15.99
N HIS A 95 16.42 13.26 -15.72
CA HIS A 95 16.47 12.56 -14.43
C HIS A 95 17.85 11.99 -14.12
N GLU A 96 18.55 11.46 -15.12
CA GLU A 96 19.93 10.94 -14.96
C GLU A 96 20.92 12.05 -14.55
N ASP A 97 20.83 13.23 -15.16
CA ASP A 97 21.61 14.42 -14.77
C ASP A 97 21.26 14.90 -13.35
N LEU A 98 19.99 14.88 -12.95
CA LEU A 98 19.55 15.21 -11.58
C LEU A 98 20.18 14.25 -10.56
N VAL A 99 20.13 12.95 -10.85
CA VAL A 99 20.69 11.90 -9.99
C VAL A 99 22.21 12.02 -9.92
N GLU A 100 22.90 12.26 -11.03
CA GLU A 100 24.35 12.44 -11.03
C GLU A 100 24.77 13.66 -10.18
N ARG A 101 24.14 14.82 -10.42
CA ARG A 101 24.63 16.12 -9.93
C ARG A 101 24.11 16.53 -8.55
N TYR A 102 22.88 16.14 -8.19
CA TYR A 102 22.20 16.71 -7.01
C TYR A 102 21.78 15.68 -5.96
N VAL A 103 21.70 14.39 -6.30
CA VAL A 103 21.33 13.35 -5.33
C VAL A 103 22.52 12.91 -4.48
N SER A 104 22.29 12.81 -3.18
CA SER A 104 23.24 12.38 -2.16
C SER A 104 23.59 10.89 -2.28
N HIS A 105 24.76 10.53 -1.76
CA HIS A 105 25.14 9.15 -1.47
C HIS A 105 24.24 8.63 -0.33
N CYS A 106 23.45 7.59 -0.60
CA CYS A 106 22.55 6.97 0.36
C CYS A 106 23.08 5.61 0.81
N ALA A 107 23.06 5.35 2.11
CA ALA A 107 23.40 4.09 2.75
C ALA A 107 22.14 3.27 3.04
N PHE A 108 22.23 1.94 2.88
CA PHE A 108 21.09 1.02 3.01
C PHE A 108 21.20 0.24 4.34
N PRO A 109 20.25 0.38 5.28
CA PRO A 109 20.25 -0.38 6.52
C PRO A 109 20.03 -1.89 6.29
N ASP A 110 20.81 -2.69 7.00
CA ASP A 110 20.71 -4.14 7.04
C ASP A 110 19.67 -4.55 8.10
N PHE A 111 18.40 -4.61 7.70
CA PHE A 111 17.27 -4.86 8.60
C PHE A 111 17.22 -6.27 9.21
N PHE A 112 18.11 -7.18 8.80
CA PHE A 112 18.29 -8.46 9.48
C PHE A 112 18.98 -8.33 10.85
N ARG A 113 19.77 -7.27 11.06
CA ARG A 113 20.51 -7.06 12.33
C ARG A 113 19.59 -6.52 13.43
N ASN A 114 19.71 -7.07 14.62
CA ASN A 114 19.04 -6.56 15.82
C ASN A 114 19.42 -5.09 16.13
N SER A 115 20.64 -4.64 15.81
CA SER A 115 21.06 -3.24 15.97
C SER A 115 20.30 -2.29 15.04
N THR A 116 20.02 -2.72 13.79
CA THR A 116 19.20 -1.97 12.83
C THR A 116 17.75 -1.87 13.30
N VAL A 117 17.18 -2.94 13.87
CA VAL A 117 15.82 -2.92 14.42
C VAL A 117 15.66 -1.87 15.52
N GLU A 118 16.61 -1.81 16.47
CA GLU A 118 16.54 -0.82 17.57
C GLU A 118 16.89 0.60 17.11
N TRP A 119 17.82 0.78 16.15
CA TRP A 119 18.06 2.07 15.51
C TRP A 119 16.81 2.60 14.79
N TRP A 120 16.22 1.80 13.88
CA TRP A 120 15.03 2.17 13.09
C TRP A 120 13.85 2.53 13.99
N LYS A 121 13.64 1.73 15.04
CA LYS A 121 12.64 1.99 16.07
C LYS A 121 12.88 3.31 16.79
N ARG A 122 14.11 3.63 17.21
CA ARG A 122 14.41 4.93 17.85
C ARG A 122 14.12 6.10 16.92
N GLU A 123 14.58 6.07 15.67
CA GLU A 123 14.38 7.19 14.77
C GLU A 123 12.87 7.40 14.45
N ILE A 124 12.08 6.33 14.30
CA ILE A 124 10.61 6.41 14.18
C ILE A 124 9.95 6.99 15.44
N LEU A 125 10.39 6.57 16.63
CA LEU A 125 9.88 7.11 17.89
C LEU A 125 10.21 8.61 18.03
N GLU A 126 11.37 9.07 17.58
CA GLU A 126 11.74 10.51 17.58
C GLU A 126 11.05 11.33 16.48
N VAL A 127 10.41 10.73 15.47
CA VAL A 127 9.44 11.44 14.61
C VAL A 127 8.10 11.62 15.33
N HIS A 128 7.63 10.58 16.02
CA HIS A 128 6.36 10.61 16.73
C HIS A 128 6.41 11.56 17.95
N ASP A 129 7.43 11.41 18.79
CA ASP A 129 7.68 12.15 20.03
C ASP A 129 9.05 12.86 19.94
N ASN A 130 9.10 13.90 19.11
CA ASN A 130 10.33 14.60 18.79
C ASN A 130 10.87 15.41 19.99
N PRO A 131 12.20 15.48 20.21
CA PRO A 131 12.82 16.33 21.23
C PRO A 131 12.44 17.82 21.16
N ASP A 132 12.08 18.30 19.96
CA ASP A 132 11.34 19.54 19.75
C ASP A 132 9.84 19.21 19.58
N PRO A 133 8.99 19.43 20.60
CA PRO A 133 7.57 19.06 20.53
C PRO A 133 6.81 19.72 19.37
N SER A 134 7.30 20.87 18.85
CA SER A 134 6.68 21.53 17.69
C SER A 134 6.81 20.73 16.39
N LYS A 135 7.74 19.77 16.34
CA LYS A 135 8.02 18.90 15.18
C LYS A 135 7.45 17.48 15.31
N SER A 136 6.79 17.15 16.43
CA SER A 136 6.23 15.82 16.69
C SER A 136 5.08 15.48 15.72
N ILE A 137 5.25 14.49 14.84
CA ILE A 137 4.22 14.05 13.90
C ILE A 137 3.49 12.84 14.50
N LYS A 138 2.28 13.05 15.03
CA LYS A 138 1.46 11.98 15.63
C LYS A 138 0.80 11.09 14.56
N PHE A 139 1.58 10.35 13.77
CA PHE A 139 1.06 9.36 12.82
C PHE A 139 0.35 8.18 13.49
N ASP A 140 -0.40 7.40 12.71
CA ASP A 140 -1.19 6.22 13.10
C ASP A 140 -0.76 4.96 12.33
N GLY A 141 0.01 5.12 11.27
CA GLY A 141 0.53 4.04 10.44
C GLY A 141 1.74 4.51 9.64
N LEU A 142 2.46 3.54 9.07
CA LEU A 142 3.66 3.76 8.27
C LEU A 142 3.46 3.20 6.87
N TRP A 143 3.98 3.90 5.88
CA TRP A 143 4.13 3.41 4.51
C TRP A 143 5.64 3.32 4.23
N THR A 144 6.15 2.09 4.15
CA THR A 144 7.56 1.83 3.82
C THR A 144 7.69 1.57 2.33
N ASP A 145 8.31 2.50 1.61
CA ASP A 145 8.49 2.43 0.16
C ASP A 145 9.97 2.22 -0.22
N MET A 146 10.24 2.14 -1.54
CA MET A 146 11.59 2.07 -2.10
C MET A 146 12.45 0.92 -1.58
N ASN A 147 11.80 -0.14 -1.06
CA ASN A 147 12.42 -1.17 -0.23
C ASN A 147 12.61 -2.53 -0.93
N GLU A 148 12.79 -2.52 -2.26
CA GLU A 148 13.29 -3.68 -3.00
C GLU A 148 14.68 -4.22 -2.57
N PRO A 149 15.71 -3.42 -2.24
CA PRO A 149 15.81 -1.95 -2.15
C PRO A 149 16.05 -1.27 -3.50
N ALA A 150 15.30 -0.19 -3.76
CA ALA A 150 15.44 0.59 -4.98
C ALA A 150 16.62 1.57 -4.92
N ALA A 151 17.29 1.73 -6.06
CA ALA A 151 18.29 2.75 -6.32
C ALA A 151 18.12 3.37 -7.71
N PHE A 152 18.50 4.63 -7.88
CA PHE A 152 18.46 5.34 -9.17
C PHE A 152 19.70 5.09 -10.02
N MET A 153 20.77 4.57 -9.44
CA MET A 153 21.92 4.06 -10.17
C MET A 153 21.98 2.53 -10.10
N ASN A 154 22.63 1.91 -11.08
CA ASN A 154 22.85 0.47 -11.07
C ASN A 154 24.06 0.15 -10.19
N GLY A 155 23.85 -0.57 -9.08
CA GLY A 155 24.91 -0.89 -8.13
C GLY A 155 25.24 0.24 -7.16
N ALA A 156 26.54 0.56 -7.05
CA ALA A 156 27.09 1.46 -6.03
C ALA A 156 27.94 2.59 -6.63
N ILE A 157 28.16 3.64 -5.83
CA ILE A 157 29.15 4.69 -6.10
C ILE A 157 30.53 4.05 -6.26
N GLY A 158 31.21 4.34 -7.38
CA GLY A 158 32.48 3.70 -7.76
C GLY A 158 32.36 2.38 -8.52
N GLY A 159 31.13 1.89 -8.76
CA GLY A 159 30.86 0.63 -9.45
C GLY A 159 30.94 -0.60 -8.55
N CYS A 160 30.58 -1.76 -9.10
CA CYS A 160 30.67 -3.04 -8.40
C CYS A 160 31.99 -3.77 -8.72
N LYS A 161 32.42 -4.63 -7.82
CA LYS A 161 33.75 -5.29 -7.77
C LYS A 161 33.68 -6.80 -8.12
N ASN A 162 32.51 -7.43 -8.12
CA ASN A 162 32.35 -8.87 -8.35
C ASN A 162 31.45 -9.21 -9.55
N ASP A 163 32.03 -9.48 -10.72
CA ASP A 163 31.28 -9.78 -11.94
C ASP A 163 30.42 -11.05 -11.82
N LEU A 164 30.87 -12.09 -11.11
CA LEU A 164 30.11 -13.35 -11.00
C LEU A 164 28.82 -13.22 -10.16
N LEU A 165 28.75 -12.25 -9.26
CA LEU A 165 27.54 -11.95 -8.50
C LEU A 165 26.63 -10.96 -9.23
N ASN A 166 27.19 -9.97 -9.90
CA ASN A 166 26.40 -8.95 -10.60
C ASN A 166 25.91 -9.43 -11.98
N TYR A 167 26.67 -10.32 -12.62
CA TYR A 167 26.42 -10.96 -13.90
C TYR A 167 26.57 -12.50 -13.79
N PRO A 168 25.69 -13.19 -13.04
CA PRO A 168 25.77 -14.64 -12.86
C PRO A 168 25.76 -15.42 -14.19
N PRO A 169 26.42 -16.60 -14.25
CA PRO A 169 26.49 -17.44 -15.46
C PRO A 169 25.13 -17.78 -16.06
N TYR A 170 24.09 -17.86 -15.23
CA TYR A 170 22.71 -17.83 -15.65
C TYR A 170 22.05 -16.54 -15.14
N MET A 171 21.81 -15.60 -16.06
CA MET A 171 20.96 -14.44 -15.78
C MET A 171 19.48 -14.84 -15.99
N PRO A 172 18.59 -14.71 -14.99
CA PRO A 172 17.16 -14.96 -15.17
C PRO A 172 16.52 -14.02 -16.22
N ASN A 173 15.28 -14.30 -16.62
CA ASN A 173 14.57 -13.48 -17.61
C ASN A 173 13.97 -12.19 -16.99
N LEU A 174 14.84 -11.31 -16.50
CA LEU A 174 14.49 -10.02 -15.91
C LEU A 174 14.37 -8.93 -17.00
N GLY A 175 13.56 -7.89 -16.75
CA GLY A 175 13.25 -6.86 -17.76
C GLY A 175 14.46 -6.11 -18.34
N TYR A 176 15.55 -5.98 -17.57
CA TYR A 176 16.79 -5.32 -17.98
C TYR A 176 18.00 -6.27 -17.94
N ARG A 177 17.81 -7.48 -18.47
CA ARG A 177 18.75 -8.62 -18.41
C ARG A 177 20.22 -8.28 -18.76
N SER A 178 20.46 -7.35 -19.69
CA SER A 178 21.80 -6.93 -20.12
C SER A 178 22.54 -6.04 -19.10
N VAL A 179 21.83 -5.42 -18.15
CA VAL A 179 22.39 -4.54 -17.12
C VAL A 179 22.91 -5.34 -15.91
N GLY A 180 22.50 -6.61 -15.79
CA GLY A 180 22.84 -7.47 -14.66
C GLY A 180 21.80 -7.41 -13.53
N LEU A 181 22.07 -8.13 -12.44
CA LEU A 181 21.19 -8.12 -11.26
C LEU A 181 21.19 -6.74 -10.57
N ILE A 182 22.23 -5.94 -10.77
CA ILE A 182 22.42 -4.60 -10.20
C ILE A 182 21.47 -3.52 -10.75
N HIS A 183 20.56 -3.86 -11.66
CA HIS A 183 19.68 -2.86 -12.26
C HIS A 183 18.77 -2.23 -11.19
N LYS A 184 18.94 -0.92 -10.96
CA LYS A 184 18.21 -0.13 -9.94
C LYS A 184 18.24 -0.70 -8.52
N THR A 185 19.35 -1.33 -8.13
CA THR A 185 19.57 -1.87 -6.77
C THR A 185 21.08 -1.81 -6.42
N PRO A 186 21.46 -1.79 -5.13
CA PRO A 186 22.85 -1.96 -4.68
C PRO A 186 23.57 -3.20 -5.24
N CYS A 187 24.91 -3.20 -5.21
CA CYS A 187 25.73 -4.31 -5.73
C CYS A 187 25.46 -5.63 -5.00
N MET A 188 25.51 -6.74 -5.74
CA MET A 188 25.14 -8.07 -5.23
C MET A 188 26.12 -8.65 -4.21
N GLU A 189 27.37 -8.17 -4.20
CA GLU A 189 28.36 -8.48 -3.16
C GLU A 189 28.13 -7.72 -1.83
N GLY A 190 27.14 -6.82 -1.72
CA GLY A 190 26.88 -6.07 -0.49
C GLY A 190 26.73 -6.99 0.73
N GLN A 191 27.50 -6.75 1.78
CA GLN A 191 27.57 -7.61 2.95
C GLN A 191 26.44 -7.24 3.94
N GLN A 192 25.61 -8.23 4.25
CA GLN A 192 24.55 -8.21 5.26
C GLN A 192 24.76 -9.35 6.28
N TYR A 193 24.02 -9.34 7.39
CA TYR A 193 24.17 -10.29 8.49
C TYR A 193 22.81 -10.69 9.05
N LEU A 194 22.55 -12.00 9.10
CA LEU A 194 21.35 -12.55 9.73
C LEU A 194 21.34 -12.24 11.25
N ALA A 195 20.17 -12.39 11.87
CA ALA A 195 19.97 -12.06 13.29
C ALA A 195 20.83 -12.86 14.29
N ASP A 196 21.42 -13.99 13.84
CA ASP A 196 22.38 -14.81 14.59
C ASP A 196 23.86 -14.41 14.36
N GLY A 197 24.11 -13.42 13.50
CA GLY A 197 25.44 -12.98 13.10
C GLY A 197 26.01 -13.67 11.85
N THR A 198 25.28 -14.58 11.20
CA THR A 198 25.74 -15.25 9.98
C THR A 198 25.88 -14.25 8.82
N PRO A 199 27.07 -14.10 8.21
CA PRO A 199 27.26 -13.21 7.07
C PRO A 199 26.56 -13.75 5.81
N VAL A 200 25.78 -12.92 5.14
CA VAL A 200 25.07 -13.20 3.89
C VAL A 200 25.30 -12.09 2.86
N ARG A 201 25.32 -12.41 1.57
CA ARG A 201 25.51 -11.42 0.51
C ARG A 201 24.17 -10.91 0.02
N HIS A 202 24.13 -9.68 -0.48
CA HIS A 202 22.92 -9.11 -1.09
C HIS A 202 22.38 -10.00 -2.21
N PHE A 203 23.25 -10.66 -2.99
CA PHE A 203 22.88 -11.71 -3.96
C PHE A 203 21.92 -12.77 -3.42
N ASP A 204 22.14 -13.23 -2.17
CA ASP A 204 21.39 -14.34 -1.58
C ASP A 204 20.08 -13.87 -0.92
N VAL A 205 19.98 -12.57 -0.55
CA VAL A 205 18.88 -12.03 0.27
C VAL A 205 18.23 -10.75 -0.28
N HIS A 206 18.51 -10.36 -1.53
CA HIS A 206 17.95 -9.15 -2.17
C HIS A 206 16.42 -9.12 -2.06
N SER A 207 15.73 -10.17 -2.55
CA SER A 207 14.28 -10.32 -2.48
C SER A 207 13.70 -10.47 -1.06
N LEU A 208 14.53 -10.40 -0.02
CA LEU A 208 14.13 -10.44 1.38
C LEU A 208 14.28 -9.08 2.09
N TYR A 209 14.75 -8.02 1.41
CA TYR A 209 15.05 -6.73 2.03
C TYR A 209 13.81 -6.03 2.60
N GLY A 210 12.78 -5.80 1.79
CA GLY A 210 11.52 -5.20 2.28
C GLY A 210 10.84 -6.06 3.33
N TRP A 211 10.90 -7.39 3.18
CA TRP A 211 10.43 -8.35 4.18
C TRP A 211 11.13 -8.18 5.54
N SER A 212 12.47 -8.02 5.56
CA SER A 212 13.22 -7.85 6.81
C SER A 212 12.94 -6.50 7.48
N GLN A 213 12.73 -5.43 6.69
CA GLN A 213 12.27 -4.13 7.19
C GLN A 213 10.84 -4.17 7.77
N THR A 214 9.95 -4.97 7.20
CA THR A 214 8.50 -4.92 7.48
C THR A 214 8.20 -5.15 8.97
N ARG A 215 8.75 -6.23 9.56
CA ARG A 215 8.51 -6.56 10.98
C ARG A 215 9.10 -5.51 11.92
N ALA A 216 10.28 -4.96 11.60
CA ALA A 216 10.91 -3.90 12.39
C ALA A 216 10.04 -2.63 12.42
N SER A 217 9.45 -2.28 11.27
CA SER A 217 8.58 -1.12 11.12
C SER A 217 7.27 -1.26 11.90
N LEU A 218 6.65 -2.45 11.91
CA LEU A 218 5.46 -2.69 12.75
C LEU A 218 5.79 -2.61 14.25
N ALA A 219 6.93 -3.17 14.67
CA ALA A 219 7.39 -3.08 16.05
C ALA A 219 7.69 -1.63 16.49
N ALA A 220 8.23 -0.81 15.58
CA ALA A 220 8.45 0.62 15.79
C ALA A 220 7.12 1.39 15.90
N LEU A 221 6.17 1.12 15.00
CA LEU A 221 4.82 1.71 15.02
C LEU A 221 4.09 1.42 16.34
N HIS A 222 4.00 0.14 16.75
CA HIS A 222 3.46 -0.24 18.07
C HIS A 222 4.21 0.46 19.22
N GLY A 223 5.53 0.64 19.07
CA GLY A 223 6.38 1.35 20.02
C GLY A 223 6.01 2.83 20.18
N ALA A 224 5.67 3.50 19.08
CA ALA A 224 5.31 4.92 19.04
C ALA A 224 3.85 5.17 19.46
N THR A 225 2.89 4.51 18.81
CA THR A 225 1.46 4.83 18.97
C THR A 225 0.79 4.11 20.14
N LYS A 226 1.33 2.97 20.58
CA LYS A 226 0.69 1.98 21.48
C LYS A 226 -0.63 1.40 20.94
N GLU A 227 -0.93 1.62 19.67
CA GLU A 227 -2.08 1.06 18.95
C GLU A 227 -1.61 0.04 17.90
N ARG A 228 -2.54 -0.78 17.39
CA ARG A 228 -2.32 -1.78 16.33
C ARG A 228 -1.77 -1.15 15.05
N GLY A 229 -2.30 0.02 14.67
CA GLY A 229 -1.90 0.76 13.47
C GLY A 229 -1.96 -0.05 12.17
N ILE A 230 -1.20 0.38 11.17
CA ILE A 230 -0.96 -0.36 9.92
C ILE A 230 0.43 -0.05 9.37
N VAL A 231 1.09 -1.05 8.80
CA VAL A 231 2.25 -0.87 7.90
C VAL A 231 1.82 -1.23 6.49
N ILE A 232 2.26 -0.46 5.51
CA ILE A 232 2.03 -0.67 4.07
C ILE A 232 3.42 -0.76 3.40
N THR A 233 3.77 -1.88 2.77
CA THR A 233 5.11 -2.11 2.17
C THR A 233 5.06 -2.37 0.66
N ARG A 234 6.08 -1.89 -0.09
CA ARG A 234 6.18 -2.16 -1.53
C ARG A 234 6.72 -3.56 -1.79
N SER A 235 7.95 -3.83 -1.38
CA SER A 235 8.55 -5.14 -1.56
C SER A 235 7.96 -6.15 -0.57
N THR A 236 7.55 -7.31 -1.11
CA THR A 236 6.97 -8.43 -0.37
C THR A 236 7.66 -9.75 -0.72
N TYR A 237 7.65 -10.67 0.24
CA TYR A 237 8.08 -12.06 0.11
C TYR A 237 7.05 -12.92 0.87
N PRO A 238 6.88 -14.23 0.56
CA PRO A 238 6.03 -15.11 1.37
C PRO A 238 6.20 -14.89 2.88
N SER A 239 5.08 -14.71 3.57
CA SER A 239 4.92 -14.24 4.97
C SER A 239 4.88 -12.72 5.23
N SER A 240 5.26 -11.82 4.30
CA SER A 240 5.21 -10.35 4.53
C SER A 240 3.83 -9.86 5.01
N GLY A 241 2.75 -10.39 4.43
CA GLY A 241 1.36 -10.10 4.80
C GLY A 241 0.98 -10.41 6.26
N ARG A 242 1.86 -11.07 7.03
CA ARG A 242 1.70 -11.27 8.49
C ARG A 242 1.87 -9.98 9.28
N TRP A 243 2.58 -8.98 8.74
CA TRP A 243 2.92 -7.74 9.45
C TRP A 243 2.52 -6.45 8.72
N ALA A 244 2.19 -6.51 7.43
CA ALA A 244 1.83 -5.34 6.63
C ALA A 244 0.75 -5.64 5.58
N GLY A 245 0.10 -4.57 5.11
CA GLY A 245 -0.55 -4.54 3.80
C GLY A 245 0.46 -4.18 2.70
N HIS A 246 -0.03 -4.18 1.46
CA HIS A 246 0.75 -3.89 0.26
C HIS A 246 0.07 -2.75 -0.54
N TRP A 247 0.54 -2.46 -1.74
CA TRP A 247 -0.22 -1.86 -2.84
C TRP A 247 0.51 -2.21 -4.14
N LEU A 248 -0.21 -2.34 -5.26
CA LEU A 248 0.32 -2.86 -6.53
C LEU A 248 1.36 -1.97 -7.25
N GLY A 249 2.06 -1.08 -6.53
CA GLY A 249 3.12 -0.23 -7.06
C GLY A 249 2.63 0.94 -7.92
N ASP A 250 3.55 1.44 -8.74
CA ASP A 250 3.37 2.65 -9.55
C ASP A 250 2.67 2.30 -10.87
N ASN A 251 1.34 2.21 -10.81
CA ASN A 251 0.51 1.96 -11.98
C ASN A 251 0.38 3.21 -12.89
N THR A 252 -0.40 3.08 -13.97
CA THR A 252 -0.62 4.17 -14.94
C THR A 252 -2.11 4.51 -15.08
N ALA A 253 -2.37 5.71 -15.61
CA ALA A 253 -3.67 6.32 -15.91
C ALA A 253 -4.59 5.60 -16.91
N ALA A 254 -4.63 4.26 -16.93
CA ALA A 254 -5.13 3.50 -18.08
C ALA A 254 -6.17 2.43 -17.72
N TRP A 255 -7.08 2.17 -18.66
CA TRP A 255 -8.23 1.28 -18.46
C TRP A 255 -7.83 -0.19 -18.25
N ASP A 256 -6.73 -0.65 -18.85
CA ASP A 256 -6.18 -1.99 -18.61
C ASP A 256 -5.70 -2.18 -17.16
N GLN A 257 -5.33 -1.08 -16.48
CA GLN A 257 -4.88 -1.13 -15.09
C GLN A 257 -6.03 -1.43 -14.12
N MET A 258 -7.29 -1.14 -14.51
CA MET A 258 -8.49 -1.47 -13.72
C MET A 258 -8.70 -2.98 -13.59
N HIS A 259 -8.53 -3.68 -14.69
CA HIS A 259 -8.62 -5.14 -14.78
C HIS A 259 -7.42 -5.79 -14.07
N LYS A 260 -6.20 -5.34 -14.36
CA LYS A 260 -4.97 -5.83 -13.73
C LYS A 260 -4.97 -5.70 -12.21
N SER A 261 -5.64 -4.69 -11.66
CA SER A 261 -5.75 -4.56 -10.21
C SER A 261 -6.74 -5.55 -9.57
N ILE A 262 -7.77 -6.02 -10.28
CA ILE A 262 -8.59 -7.16 -9.80
C ILE A 262 -7.71 -8.41 -9.69
N ILE A 263 -6.94 -8.71 -10.74
CA ILE A 263 -6.01 -9.85 -10.78
C ILE A 263 -4.97 -9.75 -9.65
N GLY A 264 -4.29 -8.60 -9.53
CA GLY A 264 -3.24 -8.39 -8.53
C GLY A 264 -3.76 -8.45 -7.08
N THR A 265 -5.03 -8.13 -6.84
CA THR A 265 -5.59 -8.05 -5.48
C THR A 265 -6.52 -9.18 -5.08
N GLY A 266 -6.88 -10.05 -6.02
CA GLY A 266 -7.12 -11.46 -5.73
C GLY A 266 -5.90 -12.14 -5.08
N GLN A 267 -4.72 -11.48 -5.10
CA GLN A 267 -3.54 -11.88 -4.32
C GLN A 267 -3.27 -10.93 -3.13
N GLU A 268 -3.14 -9.60 -3.30
CA GLU A 268 -2.83 -8.66 -2.17
C GLU A 268 -3.52 -7.26 -2.22
N LYS A 269 -3.75 -6.59 -1.09
CA LYS A 269 -4.62 -5.38 -0.98
C LYS A 269 -3.92 -4.05 -1.39
N GLY A 270 -4.43 -3.22 -2.33
CA GLY A 270 -4.12 -1.76 -2.49
C GLY A 270 -4.17 -1.15 -3.94
N TRP A 271 -4.77 0.05 -4.18
CA TRP A 271 -5.39 0.50 -5.47
C TRP A 271 -5.37 2.05 -5.82
N GLN A 272 -5.32 2.52 -7.12
CA GLN A 272 -5.23 3.93 -7.72
C GLN A 272 -5.69 4.10 -9.25
N PRO A 273 -6.47 5.11 -9.79
CA PRO A 273 -6.11 5.99 -10.98
C PRO A 273 -7.02 7.27 -11.29
N TRP A 274 -7.66 7.45 -12.50
CA TRP A 274 -8.09 8.76 -13.15
C TRP A 274 -9.57 9.03 -13.61
N HIS A 275 -10.06 10.28 -13.50
CA HIS A 275 -11.40 10.83 -13.87
C HIS A 275 -12.59 9.85 -14.09
N HIS A 276 -12.90 9.37 -15.31
CA HIS A 276 -13.99 8.37 -15.50
C HIS A 276 -13.69 7.02 -14.83
N GLN A 277 -12.41 6.65 -14.74
CA GLN A 277 -11.94 5.50 -13.97
C GLN A 277 -12.07 5.78 -12.47
N ILE A 278 -11.80 7.00 -11.94
CA ILE A 278 -11.95 7.27 -10.50
C ILE A 278 -13.40 7.04 -10.05
N VAL A 279 -14.42 7.38 -10.84
CA VAL A 279 -15.81 7.05 -10.50
C VAL A 279 -15.97 5.55 -10.21
N GLN A 280 -15.49 4.72 -11.14
CA GLN A 280 -15.59 3.26 -11.04
C GLN A 280 -14.60 2.68 -10.02
N TRP A 281 -13.48 3.35 -9.72
CA TRP A 281 -12.47 2.91 -8.74
C TRP A 281 -12.73 3.34 -7.32
N VAL A 282 -13.33 4.50 -7.08
CA VAL A 282 -13.93 4.84 -5.79
C VAL A 282 -15.10 3.87 -5.54
N GLY A 283 -15.76 3.41 -6.62
CA GLY A 283 -16.62 2.23 -6.60
C GLY A 283 -15.93 0.94 -6.15
N LEU A 284 -14.76 0.63 -6.70
CA LEU A 284 -13.89 -0.48 -6.27
C LEU A 284 -13.21 -0.25 -4.90
N GLY A 285 -13.38 0.93 -4.28
CA GLY A 285 -12.82 1.27 -2.98
C GLY A 285 -11.35 1.67 -2.97
N GLY A 286 -10.83 2.17 -4.10
CA GLY A 286 -9.46 2.68 -4.23
C GLY A 286 -9.16 3.91 -3.38
N ALA A 287 -7.91 4.04 -2.95
CA ALA A 287 -7.37 5.29 -2.41
C ALA A 287 -6.89 6.17 -3.57
N LEU A 288 -6.63 7.45 -3.30
CA LEU A 288 -6.09 8.39 -4.30
C LEU A 288 -4.78 8.99 -3.79
N LYS A 289 -3.69 8.71 -4.52
CA LYS A 289 -2.35 9.30 -4.42
C LYS A 289 -2.23 10.42 -5.46
N PRO A 290 -1.55 11.55 -5.17
CA PRO A 290 -0.98 12.35 -6.24
C PRO A 290 0.01 11.49 -7.02
N ILE A 291 0.03 11.65 -8.33
CA ILE A 291 1.01 10.99 -9.19
C ILE A 291 2.35 11.67 -8.97
N LEU A 292 3.42 10.89 -8.78
CA LEU A 292 4.78 11.45 -8.83
C LEU A 292 5.06 11.95 -10.26
N PRO A 293 5.49 13.20 -10.44
CA PRO A 293 5.57 13.80 -11.77
C PRO A 293 6.55 13.06 -12.69
N ARG A 294 6.08 12.62 -13.86
CA ARG A 294 6.96 12.54 -15.02
C ARG A 294 7.33 13.96 -15.45
N GLN A 295 8.58 14.13 -15.86
CA GLN A 295 9.24 15.40 -16.17
C GLN A 295 8.34 16.49 -16.80
N GLY A 296 8.43 17.70 -16.25
CA GLY A 296 7.96 18.93 -16.90
C GLY A 296 6.55 19.42 -16.52
N CYS A 297 5.70 18.58 -15.92
CA CYS A 297 4.39 18.99 -15.43
C CYS A 297 4.09 18.38 -14.05
N LEU A 298 3.63 19.20 -13.10
CA LEU A 298 2.90 18.68 -11.94
C LEU A 298 1.60 18.04 -12.47
N PRO A 299 1.31 16.76 -12.17
CA PRO A 299 0.04 16.16 -12.56
C PRO A 299 -1.10 16.89 -11.86
N GLN A 300 -2.18 17.15 -12.60
CA GLN A 300 -3.39 17.75 -12.07
C GLN A 300 -3.91 16.92 -10.87
N ARG A 301 -4.39 17.60 -9.82
CA ARG A 301 -5.01 16.96 -8.66
C ARG A 301 -6.19 16.07 -9.07
N GLN A 302 -6.35 14.96 -8.36
CA GLN A 302 -7.31 13.89 -8.68
C GLN A 302 -8.12 13.45 -7.46
N ASP A 303 -7.88 14.05 -6.29
CA ASP A 303 -8.72 13.85 -5.11
C ASP A 303 -10.18 14.19 -5.44
N PRO A 304 -11.17 13.61 -4.74
CA PRO A 304 -12.55 13.75 -5.17
C PRO A 304 -13.06 15.18 -5.21
N ALA A 305 -12.45 16.11 -4.45
CA ALA A 305 -12.82 17.52 -4.39
C ALA A 305 -12.14 18.40 -5.47
N ALA A 306 -11.27 17.83 -6.31
CA ALA A 306 -10.61 18.50 -7.44
C ALA A 306 -11.47 18.55 -8.72
N TRP A 307 -12.68 17.98 -8.67
CA TRP A 307 -13.56 17.77 -9.83
C TRP A 307 -14.89 18.55 -9.68
N ASP A 308 -15.92 18.15 -10.42
CA ASP A 308 -17.21 18.85 -10.43
C ASP A 308 -18.24 18.30 -9.41
N ALA A 309 -19.39 18.97 -9.29
CA ALA A 309 -20.44 18.58 -8.37
C ALA A 309 -21.03 17.18 -8.64
N THR A 310 -21.07 16.75 -9.90
CA THR A 310 -21.51 15.41 -10.31
C THR A 310 -20.56 14.37 -9.75
N PHE A 311 -19.25 14.61 -9.91
CA PHE A 311 -18.20 13.75 -9.39
C PHE A 311 -18.23 13.65 -7.86
N HIS A 312 -18.49 14.78 -7.18
CA HIS A 312 -18.63 14.84 -5.72
C HIS A 312 -19.78 13.97 -5.20
N GLU A 313 -20.91 13.95 -5.90
CA GLU A 313 -22.08 13.17 -5.52
C GLU A 313 -21.86 11.67 -5.73
N ILE A 314 -21.35 11.26 -6.90
CA ILE A 314 -21.07 9.85 -7.19
C ILE A 314 -20.05 9.28 -6.19
N SER A 315 -18.96 10.01 -5.94
CA SER A 315 -17.94 9.62 -4.95
C SER A 315 -18.55 9.46 -3.55
N ARG A 316 -19.41 10.38 -3.13
CA ARG A 316 -20.09 10.33 -1.82
C ARG A 316 -21.01 9.11 -1.71
N ASN A 317 -21.80 8.83 -2.75
CA ASN A 317 -22.76 7.74 -2.75
C ASN A 317 -22.06 6.39 -2.59
N VAL A 318 -21.01 6.13 -3.36
CA VAL A 318 -20.34 4.82 -3.32
C VAL A 318 -19.38 4.66 -2.13
N LEU A 319 -18.78 5.74 -1.64
CA LEU A 319 -18.10 5.73 -0.33
C LEU A 319 -19.09 5.44 0.80
N ASN A 320 -20.31 5.98 0.76
CA ASN A 320 -21.34 5.65 1.77
C ASN A 320 -21.74 4.16 1.73
N ILE A 321 -21.83 3.54 0.55
CA ILE A 321 -22.04 2.08 0.42
C ILE A 321 -20.89 1.32 1.07
N ARG A 322 -19.63 1.67 0.76
CA ARG A 322 -18.44 1.07 1.38
C ARG A 322 -18.44 1.22 2.90
N TYR A 323 -18.75 2.41 3.42
CA TYR A 323 -18.82 2.67 4.86
C TYR A 323 -19.98 1.92 5.53
N LYS A 324 -21.09 1.71 4.80
CA LYS A 324 -22.21 0.87 5.27
C LYS A 324 -21.78 -0.59 5.48
N LEU A 325 -20.95 -1.12 4.57
CA LEU A 325 -20.44 -2.49 4.58
C LEU A 325 -19.18 -2.73 5.43
N LEU A 326 -18.69 -1.72 6.17
CA LEU A 326 -17.49 -1.89 6.99
C LEU A 326 -17.58 -3.01 8.05
N PRO A 327 -18.71 -3.28 8.75
CA PRO A 327 -18.77 -4.39 9.71
C PRO A 327 -18.57 -5.76 9.05
N TYR A 328 -19.15 -5.96 7.86
CA TYR A 328 -18.92 -7.16 7.05
C TYR A 328 -17.46 -7.26 6.61
N LEU A 329 -16.92 -6.22 5.96
CA LEU A 329 -15.53 -6.19 5.51
C LEU A 329 -14.54 -6.41 6.67
N TYR A 330 -14.81 -5.86 7.85
CA TYR A 330 -13.97 -6.02 9.04
C TYR A 330 -14.04 -7.44 9.61
N THR A 331 -15.20 -8.09 9.54
CA THR A 331 -15.33 -9.51 9.88
C THR A 331 -14.52 -10.39 8.92
N LEU A 332 -14.54 -10.10 7.62
CA LEU A 332 -13.67 -10.79 6.64
C LEU A 332 -12.17 -10.57 6.93
N LEU A 333 -11.77 -9.37 7.38
CA LEU A 333 -10.39 -9.11 7.81
C LEU A 333 -10.00 -9.95 9.04
N PHE A 334 -10.91 -10.13 9.98
CA PHE A 334 -10.73 -11.01 11.14
C PHE A 334 -10.62 -12.49 10.73
N ASP A 335 -11.52 -13.00 9.87
CA ASP A 335 -11.47 -14.39 9.39
C ASP A 335 -10.18 -14.68 8.60
N ALA A 336 -9.72 -13.72 7.80
CA ALA A 336 -8.44 -13.82 7.10
C ALA A 336 -7.25 -13.90 8.08
N HIS A 337 -7.28 -13.13 9.18
CA HIS A 337 -6.25 -13.18 10.21
C HIS A 337 -6.28 -14.47 11.03
N ALA A 338 -7.47 -14.89 11.48
CA ALA A 338 -7.65 -16.00 12.42
C ALA A 338 -7.64 -17.38 11.75
N GLN A 339 -8.10 -17.47 10.49
CA GLN A 339 -8.36 -18.75 9.80
C GLN A 339 -7.59 -18.88 8.47
N GLY A 340 -6.94 -17.82 7.98
CA GLY A 340 -6.28 -17.81 6.67
C GLY A 340 -7.24 -17.70 5.48
N SER A 341 -8.48 -17.25 5.71
CA SER A 341 -9.50 -17.04 4.67
C SER A 341 -9.13 -15.87 3.72
N THR A 342 -9.72 -15.83 2.52
CA THR A 342 -9.52 -14.71 1.57
C THR A 342 -10.57 -13.61 1.74
N VAL A 343 -10.16 -12.34 1.56
CA VAL A 343 -11.04 -11.16 1.71
C VAL A 343 -11.61 -10.74 0.36
N ILE A 344 -10.73 -10.36 -0.56
CA ILE A 344 -11.02 -10.31 -2.00
C ILE A 344 -10.89 -11.76 -2.47
N ARG A 345 -11.95 -12.29 -3.09
CA ARG A 345 -12.07 -13.72 -3.40
C ARG A 345 -12.46 -13.89 -4.88
N PRO A 346 -11.66 -14.62 -5.68
CA PRO A 346 -12.05 -14.98 -7.05
C PRO A 346 -13.33 -15.81 -7.04
N VAL A 347 -14.20 -15.64 -8.05
CA VAL A 347 -15.51 -16.32 -8.11
C VAL A 347 -15.37 -17.85 -8.04
N LEU A 348 -14.31 -18.40 -8.66
CA LEU A 348 -14.02 -19.84 -8.64
C LEU A 348 -13.78 -20.43 -7.24
N HIS A 349 -13.40 -19.64 -6.23
CA HIS A 349 -13.17 -20.16 -4.88
C HIS A 349 -14.48 -20.61 -4.22
N GLU A 350 -15.61 -19.99 -4.58
CA GLU A 350 -16.95 -20.33 -4.06
C GLU A 350 -17.73 -21.30 -4.97
N PHE A 351 -17.32 -21.39 -6.24
CA PHE A 351 -18.09 -22.05 -7.31
C PHE A 351 -17.20 -22.95 -8.18
N VAL A 352 -16.22 -23.63 -7.58
CA VAL A 352 -15.19 -24.42 -8.29
C VAL A 352 -15.75 -25.50 -9.24
N GLU A 353 -16.95 -26.03 -8.96
CA GLU A 353 -17.63 -27.00 -9.83
C GLU A 353 -18.13 -26.38 -11.15
N ASP A 354 -18.39 -25.08 -11.16
CA ASP A 354 -18.80 -24.32 -12.32
C ASP A 354 -17.58 -23.82 -13.09
N ARG A 355 -17.13 -24.61 -14.08
CA ARG A 355 -15.94 -24.31 -14.90
C ARG A 355 -15.98 -22.96 -15.59
N ASN A 356 -17.16 -22.36 -15.81
CA ASN A 356 -17.25 -21.01 -16.37
C ASN A 356 -16.57 -19.97 -15.46
N THR A 357 -16.46 -20.24 -14.16
CA THR A 357 -15.86 -19.31 -13.19
C THR A 357 -14.34 -19.32 -13.15
N TRP A 358 -13.70 -20.33 -13.75
CA TRP A 358 -12.25 -20.52 -13.68
C TRP A 358 -11.47 -19.44 -14.43
N ASP A 359 -12.04 -18.96 -15.54
CA ASP A 359 -11.46 -17.94 -16.42
C ASP A 359 -12.03 -16.52 -16.14
N ILE A 360 -12.71 -16.31 -15.01
CA ILE A 360 -13.33 -15.02 -14.66
C ILE A 360 -12.39 -14.20 -13.77
N ASP A 361 -11.90 -13.09 -14.34
CA ASP A 361 -11.06 -12.10 -13.66
C ASP A 361 -11.54 -10.63 -13.81
N GLU A 362 -12.61 -10.37 -14.56
CA GLU A 362 -13.27 -9.05 -14.68
C GLU A 362 -14.26 -8.75 -13.52
N GLN A 363 -14.55 -9.70 -12.62
CA GLN A 363 -15.44 -9.55 -11.45
C GLN A 363 -14.94 -10.39 -10.26
N PHE A 364 -15.30 -10.01 -9.03
CA PHE A 364 -14.80 -10.66 -7.81
C PHE A 364 -15.79 -10.58 -6.65
N LEU A 365 -15.53 -11.36 -5.59
CA LEU A 365 -16.30 -11.36 -4.35
C LEU A 365 -15.56 -10.61 -3.23
N TRP A 366 -16.32 -9.96 -2.33
CA TRP A 366 -15.89 -9.80 -0.94
C TRP A 366 -16.43 -10.98 -0.13
N GLY A 367 -15.51 -11.74 0.45
CA GLY A 367 -15.82 -12.97 1.18
C GLY A 367 -16.58 -13.97 0.28
N PRO A 368 -17.51 -14.75 0.84
CA PRO A 368 -18.34 -15.66 0.07
C PRO A 368 -19.62 -15.02 -0.53
N ALA A 369 -19.97 -13.78 -0.14
CA ALA A 369 -21.37 -13.32 -0.19
C ALA A 369 -21.66 -12.05 -0.99
N LEU A 370 -20.69 -11.17 -1.25
CA LEU A 370 -20.92 -9.93 -2.01
C LEU A 370 -20.18 -9.96 -3.36
N LEU A 371 -20.91 -10.12 -4.45
CA LEU A 371 -20.41 -10.07 -5.82
C LEU A 371 -20.34 -8.63 -6.33
N ILE A 372 -19.17 -8.26 -6.85
CA ILE A 372 -18.85 -6.93 -7.36
C ILE A 372 -18.54 -7.07 -8.86
N SER A 373 -19.37 -6.44 -9.69
CA SER A 373 -19.31 -6.52 -11.16
C SER A 373 -19.01 -5.14 -11.75
N PRO A 374 -17.74 -4.71 -11.80
CA PRO A 374 -17.36 -3.38 -12.25
C PRO A 374 -17.44 -3.24 -13.77
N VAL A 375 -17.64 -2.01 -14.24
CA VAL A 375 -17.30 -1.64 -15.62
C VAL A 375 -15.78 -1.40 -15.68
N LEU A 376 -15.13 -1.90 -16.73
CA LEU A 376 -13.67 -1.88 -16.90
C LEU A 376 -13.22 -1.27 -18.25
N LYS A 377 -14.15 -0.73 -19.04
CA LYS A 377 -13.94 -0.30 -20.43
C LYS A 377 -14.43 1.14 -20.64
N PRO A 378 -13.73 1.95 -21.46
CA PRO A 378 -14.10 3.35 -21.69
C PRO A 378 -15.47 3.46 -22.36
N ASN A 379 -16.27 4.42 -21.88
CA ASN A 379 -17.60 4.77 -22.40
C ASN A 379 -18.70 3.71 -22.24
N ASP A 380 -18.38 2.49 -21.80
CA ASP A 380 -19.39 1.47 -21.49
C ASP A 380 -20.35 1.97 -20.41
N ARG A 381 -21.63 1.59 -20.56
CA ARG A 381 -22.74 1.89 -19.64
C ARG A 381 -23.53 0.63 -19.29
N SER A 382 -22.91 -0.53 -19.50
CA SER A 382 -23.41 -1.85 -19.16
C SER A 382 -22.23 -2.78 -18.86
N VAL A 383 -22.45 -3.86 -18.13
CA VAL A 383 -21.44 -4.89 -17.84
C VAL A 383 -22.02 -6.28 -18.09
N ASN A 384 -21.29 -7.12 -18.83
CA ASN A 384 -21.66 -8.52 -19.05
C ASN A 384 -21.07 -9.39 -17.93
N ALA A 385 -21.80 -9.53 -16.83
CA ALA A 385 -21.38 -10.23 -15.63
C ALA A 385 -21.90 -11.68 -15.60
N TYR A 386 -21.11 -12.61 -15.08
CA TYR A 386 -21.53 -13.97 -14.80
C TYR A 386 -22.18 -14.07 -13.42
N PHE A 387 -23.32 -14.76 -13.36
CA PHE A 387 -24.01 -15.11 -12.14
C PHE A 387 -23.92 -16.63 -11.94
N PRO A 388 -23.08 -17.13 -11.02
CA PRO A 388 -23.02 -18.55 -10.68
C PRO A 388 -24.36 -19.11 -10.17
N LYS A 389 -24.46 -20.44 -10.02
CA LYS A 389 -25.68 -21.12 -9.56
C LYS A 389 -25.95 -20.90 -8.05
N ALA A 390 -26.49 -19.73 -7.73
CA ALA A 390 -27.02 -19.35 -6.41
C ALA A 390 -28.16 -18.33 -6.61
N ARG A 391 -28.84 -17.93 -5.53
CA ARG A 391 -29.66 -16.70 -5.56
C ARG A 391 -28.75 -15.48 -5.51
N TRP A 392 -29.10 -14.44 -6.26
CA TRP A 392 -28.37 -13.17 -6.29
C TRP A 392 -29.36 -12.02 -6.19
N TYR A 393 -29.31 -11.32 -5.06
CA TYR A 393 -30.11 -10.13 -4.79
C TYR A 393 -29.34 -8.89 -5.21
N ASP A 394 -29.96 -7.98 -5.96
CA ASP A 394 -29.39 -6.65 -6.19
C ASP A 394 -29.30 -5.89 -4.85
N TYR A 395 -28.12 -5.33 -4.56
CA TYR A 395 -27.82 -4.65 -3.30
C TYR A 395 -28.66 -3.37 -3.07
N HIS A 396 -29.07 -2.71 -4.16
CA HIS A 396 -29.69 -1.38 -4.16
C HIS A 396 -31.22 -1.47 -4.18
N THR A 397 -31.79 -2.46 -4.89
CA THR A 397 -33.24 -2.70 -4.95
C THR A 397 -33.73 -3.74 -3.95
N GLU A 398 -32.83 -4.53 -3.35
CA GLU A 398 -33.13 -5.64 -2.43
C GLU A 398 -33.97 -6.77 -3.07
N THR A 399 -33.98 -6.87 -4.42
CA THR A 399 -34.75 -7.87 -5.18
C THR A 399 -33.88 -9.00 -5.72
N ASP A 400 -34.39 -10.23 -5.69
CA ASP A 400 -33.78 -11.38 -6.39
C ASP A 400 -33.78 -11.13 -7.91
N THR A 401 -32.60 -11.23 -8.52
CA THR A 401 -32.41 -11.06 -9.98
C THR A 401 -32.96 -12.23 -10.80
N GLY A 402 -33.11 -13.41 -10.19
CA GLY A 402 -33.45 -14.65 -10.89
C GLY A 402 -32.33 -15.21 -11.78
N PHE A 403 -31.13 -14.61 -11.80
CA PHE A 403 -30.04 -15.02 -12.66
C PHE A 403 -29.23 -16.18 -12.04
N ARG A 404 -29.04 -17.27 -12.80
CA ARG A 404 -28.37 -18.49 -12.30
C ARG A 404 -27.56 -19.21 -13.38
N GLY A 405 -26.29 -19.47 -13.13
CA GLY A 405 -25.36 -20.18 -14.01
C GLY A 405 -25.16 -19.55 -15.39
N GLN A 406 -25.30 -18.22 -15.53
CA GLN A 406 -25.37 -17.54 -16.83
C GLN A 406 -24.72 -16.15 -16.82
N PHE A 407 -24.28 -15.69 -17.99
CA PHE A 407 -23.93 -14.29 -18.22
C PHE A 407 -25.17 -13.42 -18.39
N GLN A 408 -25.13 -12.20 -17.90
CA GLN A 408 -26.15 -11.18 -18.10
C GLN A 408 -25.55 -9.80 -18.33
N ASN A 409 -26.12 -9.06 -19.28
CA ASN A 409 -25.73 -7.69 -19.57
C ASN A 409 -26.53 -6.72 -18.68
N LEU A 410 -25.92 -6.30 -17.58
CA LEU A 410 -26.50 -5.41 -16.58
C LEU A 410 -26.39 -3.95 -17.01
N SER A 411 -27.35 -3.11 -16.62
CA SER A 411 -27.20 -1.66 -16.74
C SER A 411 -26.12 -1.17 -15.78
N ALA A 412 -25.25 -0.26 -16.24
CA ALA A 412 -24.18 0.31 -15.44
C ALA A 412 -23.95 1.78 -15.83
N PRO A 413 -24.92 2.68 -15.55
CA PRO A 413 -24.73 4.12 -15.75
C PRO A 413 -23.56 4.63 -14.89
N LEU A 414 -23.03 5.80 -15.20
CA LEU A 414 -21.76 6.29 -14.64
C LEU A 414 -21.79 6.32 -13.10
N GLU A 415 -22.93 6.69 -12.53
CA GLU A 415 -23.24 6.83 -11.12
C GLU A 415 -23.50 5.51 -10.37
N HIS A 416 -23.47 4.36 -11.04
CA HIS A 416 -23.89 3.07 -10.49
C HIS A 416 -22.83 1.98 -10.63
N ILE A 417 -22.61 1.21 -9.55
CA ILE A 417 -21.81 -0.01 -9.55
C ILE A 417 -22.71 -1.20 -9.21
N ASN A 418 -22.62 -2.26 -10.02
CA ASN A 418 -23.39 -3.48 -9.86
C ASN A 418 -22.85 -4.29 -8.68
N LEU A 419 -23.68 -4.47 -7.65
CA LEU A 419 -23.36 -5.16 -6.41
C LEU A 419 -24.49 -6.15 -6.10
N HIS A 420 -24.16 -7.41 -5.84
CA HIS A 420 -25.15 -8.45 -5.59
C HIS A 420 -24.82 -9.26 -4.34
N ILE A 421 -25.81 -9.50 -3.50
CA ILE A 421 -25.70 -10.35 -2.30
C ILE A 421 -26.13 -11.77 -2.67
N ARG A 422 -25.28 -12.75 -2.40
CA ARG A 422 -25.57 -14.18 -2.54
C ARG A 422 -26.60 -14.60 -1.48
N GLY A 423 -27.62 -15.34 -1.89
CA GLY A 423 -28.53 -16.01 -0.94
C GLY A 423 -27.80 -17.04 -0.09
N GLY A 424 -28.30 -17.24 1.13
CA GLY A 424 -27.67 -18.07 2.18
C GLY A 424 -26.82 -17.26 3.16
N TYR A 425 -26.71 -15.93 3.01
CA TYR A 425 -25.80 -15.10 3.80
C TYR A 425 -26.46 -13.91 4.52
N ILE A 426 -25.99 -13.64 5.73
CA ILE A 426 -26.35 -12.49 6.55
C ILE A 426 -25.19 -11.50 6.60
N LEU A 427 -25.39 -10.30 6.08
CA LEU A 427 -24.36 -9.24 6.04
C LEU A 427 -24.63 -8.21 7.15
N PRO A 428 -23.73 -8.05 8.14
CA PRO A 428 -23.79 -6.95 9.10
C PRO A 428 -23.36 -5.63 8.45
N TRP A 429 -24.16 -4.58 8.69
CA TRP A 429 -23.91 -3.24 8.20
C TRP A 429 -24.11 -2.18 9.29
N GLN A 430 -23.59 -0.98 9.08
CA GLN A 430 -23.74 0.14 10.01
C GLN A 430 -24.04 1.42 9.25
N ARG A 431 -24.82 2.35 9.81
CA ARG A 431 -25.11 3.61 9.09
C ARG A 431 -23.81 4.42 8.89
N PRO A 432 -23.46 4.83 7.65
CA PRO A 432 -22.19 5.47 7.34
C PRO A 432 -22.06 6.87 7.96
N ALA A 433 -20.82 7.37 8.02
CA ALA A 433 -20.46 8.73 8.43
C ALA A 433 -19.09 9.12 7.83
N ASN A 434 -18.68 10.38 7.99
CA ASN A 434 -17.45 10.92 7.38
C ASN A 434 -16.14 10.23 7.82
N THR A 435 -16.13 9.62 9.01
CA THR A 435 -15.02 8.77 9.49
C THR A 435 -15.56 7.59 10.31
N THR A 436 -14.76 6.54 10.49
CA THR A 436 -15.12 5.41 11.37
C THR A 436 -15.27 5.81 12.83
N ALA A 437 -14.58 6.85 13.29
CA ALA A 437 -14.73 7.41 14.64
C ALA A 437 -16.14 7.97 14.91
N TYR A 438 -16.88 8.32 13.85
CA TYR A 438 -18.30 8.66 13.91
C TYR A 438 -19.19 7.47 13.52
N SER A 439 -18.87 6.73 12.44
CA SER A 439 -19.75 5.66 11.95
C SER A 439 -19.93 4.55 12.99
N ARG A 440 -18.88 4.21 13.75
CA ARG A 440 -18.90 3.19 14.82
C ARG A 440 -19.85 3.51 15.98
N LYS A 441 -20.34 4.75 16.07
CA LYS A 441 -21.34 5.20 17.06
C LYS A 441 -22.78 5.15 16.52
N ASN A 442 -22.96 4.91 15.23
CA ASN A 442 -24.27 4.87 14.59
C ASN A 442 -24.93 3.49 14.75
N PRO A 443 -26.27 3.39 14.57
CA PRO A 443 -26.99 2.12 14.57
C PRO A 443 -26.43 1.12 13.56
N MET A 444 -26.36 -0.14 13.98
CA MET A 444 -26.09 -1.30 13.14
C MET A 444 -27.40 -1.88 12.58
N GLY A 445 -27.28 -2.66 11.51
CA GLY A 445 -28.35 -3.46 10.93
C GLY A 445 -27.80 -4.74 10.31
N LEU A 446 -28.72 -5.59 9.86
CA LEU A 446 -28.41 -6.83 9.14
C LEU A 446 -29.18 -6.82 7.82
N THR A 447 -28.56 -7.38 6.78
CA THR A 447 -29.26 -7.76 5.55
C THR A 447 -29.25 -9.28 5.48
N VAL A 448 -30.43 -9.89 5.50
CA VAL A 448 -30.62 -11.35 5.51
C VAL A 448 -31.04 -11.77 4.10
N ALA A 449 -30.09 -12.24 3.30
CA ALA A 449 -30.36 -12.73 1.94
C ALA A 449 -30.61 -14.25 2.00
N LEU A 450 -31.87 -14.66 1.90
CA LEU A 450 -32.25 -16.07 1.98
C LEU A 450 -31.82 -16.85 0.72
N ASP A 451 -31.45 -18.12 0.87
CA ASP A 451 -31.24 -19.05 -0.24
C ASP A 451 -32.59 -19.60 -0.80
N ASP A 452 -32.55 -20.72 -1.53
CA ASP A 452 -33.76 -21.39 -2.05
C ASP A 452 -34.47 -22.21 -0.97
N GLU A 453 -33.71 -22.68 0.03
CA GLU A 453 -34.15 -23.39 1.24
C GLU A 453 -34.76 -22.45 2.30
N LEU A 454 -34.80 -21.14 2.03
CA LEU A 454 -35.22 -20.07 2.96
C LEU A 454 -34.36 -19.96 4.21
N SER A 455 -33.07 -20.28 4.08
CA SER A 455 -32.03 -20.24 5.10
C SER A 455 -31.03 -19.10 4.84
N ALA A 456 -30.34 -18.65 5.89
CA ALA A 456 -29.18 -17.78 5.78
C ALA A 456 -28.32 -17.84 7.05
N GLU A 457 -27.00 -17.76 6.91
CA GLU A 457 -26.05 -17.69 8.02
C GLU A 457 -25.05 -16.54 7.88
N GLY A 458 -24.45 -16.13 8.99
CA GLY A 458 -23.41 -15.10 9.00
C GLY A 458 -23.04 -14.71 10.42
N HIS A 459 -21.84 -14.17 10.57
CA HIS A 459 -21.30 -13.71 11.85
C HIS A 459 -20.80 -12.27 11.77
N LEU A 460 -20.47 -11.73 12.93
CA LEU A 460 -19.94 -10.38 13.11
C LEU A 460 -18.79 -10.46 14.11
N TYR A 461 -17.60 -10.01 13.70
CA TYR A 461 -16.53 -9.67 14.63
C TYR A 461 -16.56 -8.17 14.93
N TRP A 462 -16.45 -7.82 16.22
CA TRP A 462 -16.44 -6.43 16.67
C TRP A 462 -15.50 -6.26 17.87
N ASP A 463 -14.52 -5.38 17.71
CA ASP A 463 -13.54 -5.00 18.74
C ASP A 463 -13.59 -3.48 19.00
N ASP A 464 -12.59 -2.91 19.68
CA ASP A 464 -12.45 -1.46 19.78
C ASP A 464 -11.86 -0.80 18.51
N GLY A 465 -11.27 -1.59 17.62
CA GLY A 465 -10.71 -1.19 16.33
C GLY A 465 -9.24 -0.76 16.38
N VAL A 466 -8.59 -0.75 17.55
CA VAL A 466 -7.28 -0.12 17.75
C VAL A 466 -6.30 -0.89 18.64
N ARG A 467 -6.75 -1.79 19.51
CA ARG A 467 -5.83 -2.49 20.43
C ARG A 467 -4.98 -3.57 19.75
N ILE A 468 -3.77 -3.72 20.27
CA ILE A 468 -2.83 -4.77 19.89
C ILE A 468 -3.25 -6.08 20.57
N GLY A 469 -3.33 -7.19 19.82
CA GLY A 469 -3.58 -8.51 20.38
C GLY A 469 -5.03 -8.82 20.76
N THR A 470 -5.99 -8.14 20.12
CA THR A 470 -7.44 -8.41 20.18
C THR A 470 -7.96 -8.86 18.84
#